data_AF-A0A2V1IZS5-F1
#
_entry.id   AF-A0A2V1IZS5-F1
#
_cell.length_a   1.000
_cell.length_b   1.000
_cell.length_c   1.000
_cell.angle_alpha   90.00
_cell.angle_beta   90.00
_cell.angle_gamma   90.00
#
_symmetry.space_group_name_H-M   'P 1'
#
loop_
_entity.id
_entity.type
_entity.pdbx_description
1 polymer ?
#
loop_
_entity_poly.entity_id
_entity_poly.type
_entity_poly.pdbx_seq_one_letter_code
_entity_poly.pdbx_strand_id
1 'polypeptide(L)'
;MAVPKADNKNIRFRPFFYSPHHFLFLMSQIFIGKLIEEELRSQDRSVVWFANKLSCNRTNVYKIFHRASIDTELLLRISNVLKRNFFDVYTDRLSV
;
A
#
# COMPACT_ATOMS: atom_id res chain seq x y z
N MET A 1 -9.05 -36.03 30.05
CA MET A 1 -9.40 -34.72 30.65
C MET A 1 -8.16 -33.82 30.59
N ALA A 2 -8.15 -32.57 30.17
CA ALA A 2 -9.16 -31.63 29.72
C ALA A 2 -8.45 -30.56 28.85
N VAL A 3 -9.13 -30.06 27.81
CA VAL A 3 -8.81 -28.78 27.16
C VAL A 3 -9.61 -27.69 27.87
N PRO A 4 -9.01 -26.52 28.12
CA PRO A 4 -9.63 -25.24 27.70
C PRO A 4 -8.58 -24.34 26.99
N LYS A 5 -8.86 -23.78 25.81
CA LYS A 5 -9.59 -22.50 25.50
C LYS A 5 -8.92 -21.27 26.13
N ALA A 6 -8.79 -20.09 25.53
CA ALA A 6 -8.83 -19.51 24.17
C ALA A 6 -8.51 -18.00 24.38
N ASP A 7 -7.99 -17.32 23.36
CA ASP A 7 -8.10 -15.87 23.06
C ASP A 7 -8.01 -14.80 24.17
N ASN A 8 -7.08 -13.84 24.03
CA ASN A 8 -7.47 -12.42 23.96
C ASN A 8 -6.38 -11.50 23.37
N LYS A 9 -6.59 -11.13 22.10
CA LYS A 9 -6.39 -9.81 21.48
C LYS A 9 -5.53 -8.80 22.26
N ASN A 10 -4.34 -8.51 21.73
CA ASN A 10 -3.70 -7.23 21.96
C ASN A 10 -3.50 -6.52 20.62
N ILE A 11 -4.64 -6.16 20.02
CA ILE A 11 -4.72 -5.21 18.91
C ILE A 11 -4.39 -3.86 19.52
N ARG A 12 -3.12 -3.49 19.43
CA ARG A 12 -2.63 -2.17 19.78
C ARG A 12 -3.17 -1.18 18.74
N PHE A 13 -4.39 -0.71 18.97
CA PHE A 13 -4.97 0.46 18.31
C PHE A 13 -3.97 1.62 18.44
N ARG A 14 -3.27 1.92 17.35
CA ARG A 14 -2.57 3.18 17.21
C ARG A 14 -3.57 4.17 16.63
N PRO A 15 -3.90 5.28 17.31
CA PRO A 15 -4.74 6.30 16.72
C PRO A 15 -3.93 6.96 15.60
N PHE A 16 -4.41 6.83 14.36
CA PHE A 16 -3.97 7.66 13.25
C PHE A 16 -4.53 9.06 13.52
N PHE A 17 -3.73 9.89 14.18
CA PHE A 17 -3.98 11.32 14.25
C PHE A 17 -3.88 11.86 12.82
N TYR A 18 -5.02 12.21 12.24
CA TYR A 18 -5.07 13.08 11.06
C TYR A 18 -4.51 14.44 11.48
N SER A 19 -3.24 14.67 11.14
CA SER A 19 -2.53 15.93 11.32
C SER A 19 -2.90 16.88 10.15
N PRO A 20 -3.08 18.20 10.39
CA PRO A 20 -3.69 19.13 9.45
C PRO A 20 -2.72 19.62 8.36
N HIS A 21 -1.99 18.71 7.71
CA HIS A 21 -1.00 19.03 6.66
C HIS A 21 -1.52 18.86 5.23
N HIS A 22 -2.85 18.85 5.03
CA HIS A 22 -3.43 18.69 3.69
C HIS A 22 -2.98 19.78 2.70
N PHE A 23 -2.46 20.92 3.18
CA PHE A 23 -1.95 22.02 2.37
C PHE A 23 -0.47 21.86 1.91
N LEU A 24 0.33 20.96 2.50
CA LEU A 24 1.70 20.66 2.07
C LEU A 24 1.80 19.59 0.97
N PHE A 25 0.66 19.05 0.53
CA PHE A 25 0.58 17.96 -0.46
C PHE A 25 1.00 18.37 -1.89
N LEU A 26 1.04 19.67 -2.18
CA LEU A 26 1.31 20.19 -3.54
C LEU A 26 2.80 20.26 -3.92
N MET A 27 3.75 20.07 -2.99
CA MET A 27 5.21 20.08 -3.30
C MET A 27 5.96 18.83 -2.83
N SER A 28 5.27 17.69 -2.72
CA SER A 28 5.90 16.42 -2.36
C SER A 28 5.97 15.52 -3.59
N GLN A 29 7.16 15.04 -3.94
CA GLN A 29 7.35 14.06 -5.01
C GLN A 29 6.38 12.88 -4.84
N ILE A 30 5.78 12.42 -5.94
CA ILE A 30 4.95 11.21 -5.90
C ILE A 30 5.86 10.03 -5.55
N PHE A 31 5.67 9.45 -4.38
CA PHE A 31 6.24 8.16 -4.01
C PHE A 31 5.18 7.07 -4.22
N ILE A 32 5.05 6.60 -5.46
CA ILE A 32 3.97 5.66 -5.82
C ILE A 32 4.08 4.34 -5.05
N GLY A 33 5.31 3.91 -4.74
CA GLY A 33 5.56 2.73 -3.92
C GLY A 33 4.93 2.83 -2.53
N LYS A 34 4.94 4.03 -1.93
CA LYS A 34 4.32 4.26 -0.61
C LYS A 34 2.80 4.25 -0.68
N LEU A 35 2.22 4.86 -1.70
CA LEU A 35 0.76 4.81 -1.93
C LEU A 35 0.26 3.38 -2.15
N ILE A 36 1.03 2.55 -2.85
CA ILE A 36 0.73 1.13 -3.02
C ILE A 36 0.83 0.38 -1.68
N GLU A 37 1.83 0.67 -0.86
CA GLU A 37 1.98 0.08 0.48
C GLU A 37 0.79 0.44 1.38
N GLU A 38 0.39 1.71 1.37
CA GLU A 38 -0.76 2.22 2.13
C GLU A 38 -2.07 1.55 1.68
N GLU A 39 -2.30 1.46 0.37
CA GLU A 39 -3.49 0.78 -0.17
C GLU A 39 -3.53 -0.70 0.24
N LEU A 40 -2.40 -1.42 0.10
CA LEU A 40 -2.32 -2.82 0.50
C LEU A 40 -2.67 -3.02 1.97
N ARG A 41 -2.16 -2.13 2.84
CA ARG A 41 -2.45 -2.13 4.29
C ARG A 41 -3.90 -1.75 4.58
N SER A 42 -4.48 -0.80 3.83
CA SER A 42 -5.89 -0.42 3.95
C SER A 42 -6.85 -1.54 3.60
N GLN A 43 -6.43 -2.50 2.76
CA GLN A 43 -7.21 -3.69 2.42
C GLN A 43 -6.97 -4.86 3.37
N ASP A 44 -6.22 -4.66 4.47
CA ASP A 44 -5.81 -5.70 5.42
C ASP A 44 -5.12 -6.91 4.74
N ARG A 45 -4.43 -6.66 3.61
CA ARG A 45 -3.71 -7.70 2.86
C ARG A 45 -2.26 -7.79 3.31
N SER A 46 -1.74 -9.02 3.34
CA SER A 46 -0.35 -9.26 3.69
C SER A 46 0.59 -9.03 2.50
N VAL A 47 1.83 -8.64 2.79
CA VAL A 47 2.93 -8.56 1.80
C VAL A 47 3.13 -9.90 1.07
N VAL A 48 2.90 -11.01 1.76
CA VAL A 48 2.99 -12.38 1.21
C VAL A 48 1.93 -12.61 0.15
N TRP A 49 0.69 -12.22 0.44
CA TRP A 49 -0.41 -12.31 -0.50
C TRP A 49 -0.12 -11.50 -1.76
N PHE A 50 0.42 -10.28 -1.59
CA PHE A 50 0.76 -9.40 -2.69
C PHE A 50 1.91 -9.94 -3.55
N ALA A 51 2.97 -10.44 -2.92
CA ALA A 51 4.07 -11.16 -3.57
C ALA A 51 3.57 -12.32 -4.44
N ASN A 52 2.68 -13.16 -3.88
CA ASN A 52 2.08 -14.27 -4.62
C ASN A 52 1.24 -13.80 -5.81
N LYS A 53 0.50 -12.70 -5.68
CA LYS A 53 -0.32 -12.15 -6.78
C LYS A 53 0.52 -11.53 -7.90
N LEU A 54 1.68 -10.98 -7.57
CA LEU A 54 2.63 -10.44 -8.55
C LEU A 54 3.59 -11.49 -9.10
N SER A 55 3.52 -12.74 -8.61
CA SER A 55 4.47 -13.82 -8.91
C SER A 55 5.92 -13.41 -8.62
N CYS A 56 6.16 -12.73 -7.50
CA CYS A 56 7.48 -12.24 -7.11
C CYS A 56 7.79 -12.49 -5.63
N ASN A 57 9.06 -12.38 -5.26
CA ASN A 57 9.50 -12.59 -3.87
C ASN A 57 9.19 -11.39 -2.97
N ARG A 58 8.99 -11.64 -1.66
CA ARG A 58 8.73 -10.59 -0.65
C ARG A 58 9.77 -9.46 -0.67
N THR A 59 11.05 -9.78 -0.90
CA THR A 59 12.13 -8.78 -1.01
C THR A 59 11.89 -7.80 -2.16
N ASN A 60 11.36 -8.28 -3.30
CA ASN A 60 11.04 -7.40 -4.43
C ASN A 60 9.83 -6.52 -4.13
N VAL A 61 8.87 -7.03 -3.36
CA VAL A 61 7.74 -6.22 -2.88
C VAL A 61 8.21 -5.07 -1.99
N TYR A 62 9.10 -5.32 -1.03
CA TYR A 62 9.67 -4.23 -0.23
C TYR A 62 10.43 -3.23 -1.09
N LYS A 63 11.21 -3.69 -2.08
CA LYS A 63 11.86 -2.80 -3.05
C LYS A 63 10.86 -1.94 -3.81
N ILE A 64 9.70 -2.46 -4.20
CA ILE A 64 8.62 -1.69 -4.85
C ILE A 64 8.14 -0.58 -3.92
N PHE A 65 7.92 -0.85 -2.63
CA PHE A 65 7.44 0.16 -1.68
C PHE A 65 8.42 1.32 -1.44
N HIS A 66 9.72 1.10 -1.65
CA HIS A 66 10.74 2.13 -1.51
C HIS A 66 10.99 2.92 -2.81
N ARG A 67 10.33 2.59 -3.92
CA ARG A 67 10.51 3.29 -5.19
C ARG A 67 9.63 4.53 -5.29
N ALA A 68 10.22 5.63 -5.76
CA ALA A 68 9.50 6.85 -6.09
C ALA A 68 8.60 6.64 -7.33
N SER A 69 9.16 6.00 -8.36
CA SER A 69 8.46 5.64 -9.60
C SER A 69 8.61 4.15 -9.88
N ILE A 70 7.63 3.59 -10.58
CA ILE A 70 7.69 2.20 -11.06
C ILE A 70 7.31 2.16 -12.54
N ASP A 71 7.75 1.10 -13.20
CA ASP A 71 7.40 0.82 -14.58
C ASP A 71 5.86 0.76 -14.76
N THR A 72 5.36 1.26 -15.89
CA THR A 72 3.92 1.39 -16.16
C THR A 72 3.22 0.04 -16.27
N GLU A 73 3.88 -1.00 -16.80
CA GLU A 73 3.32 -2.35 -16.87
C GLU A 73 3.20 -2.95 -15.45
N LEU A 74 4.22 -2.73 -14.62
CA LEU A 74 4.17 -3.12 -13.21
C LEU A 74 3.07 -2.35 -12.45
N LEU A 75 2.92 -1.05 -12.68
CA LEU A 75 1.87 -0.22 -12.08
C LEU A 75 0.49 -0.71 -12.48
N LEU A 76 0.28 -1.09 -13.74
CA LEU A 76 -0.97 -1.64 -14.23
C LEU A 76 -1.28 -2.99 -13.57
N ARG A 77 -0.30 -3.89 -13.49
CA ARG A 77 -0.47 -5.18 -12.79
C ARG A 77 -0.84 -4.98 -11.32
N ILE A 78 -0.17 -4.06 -10.64
CA ILE A 78 -0.47 -3.72 -9.24
C ILE A 78 -1.88 -3.13 -9.10
N SER A 79 -2.25 -2.21 -10.00
CA SER A 79 -3.59 -1.61 -10.05
C SER A 79 -4.67 -2.68 -10.19
N ASN A 80 -4.44 -3.66 -11.07
CA ASN A 80 -5.36 -4.77 -11.30
C ASN A 80 -5.47 -5.74 -10.10
N VAL A 81 -4.37 -5.96 -9.38
CA VAL A 81 -4.33 -6.82 -8.18
C VAL A 81 -5.05 -6.15 -7.00
N LEU A 82 -4.81 -4.86 -6.79
CA LEU A 82 -5.40 -4.09 -5.68
C LEU A 82 -6.75 -3.45 -6.04
N LYS A 83 -7.21 -3.59 -7.29
CA LYS A 83 -8.47 -3.01 -7.78
C LYS A 83 -8.60 -1.51 -7.54
N ARG A 84 -7.46 -0.81 -7.63
CA ARG A 84 -7.37 0.65 -7.53
C ARG A 84 -6.58 1.18 -8.71
N ASN A 85 -7.06 2.25 -9.34
CA ASN A 85 -6.33 2.91 -10.41
C ASN A 85 -5.25 3.83 -9.82
N PHE A 86 -4.00 3.41 -9.90
CA PHE A 86 -2.87 4.22 -9.42
C PHE A 86 -2.39 5.26 -10.46
N PHE A 87 -2.87 5.19 -11.71
CA PHE A 87 -2.56 6.21 -12.71
C PHE A 87 -3.23 7.55 -12.41
N ASP A 88 -4.38 7.51 -11.70
CA ASP A 88 -5.11 8.72 -11.30
C ASP A 88 -4.23 9.69 -10.49
N VAL A 89 -3.31 9.15 -9.67
CA VAL A 89 -2.34 9.93 -8.90
C VAL A 89 -1.46 10.80 -9.79
N TYR A 90 -1.14 10.33 -11.00
CA TYR A 90 -0.34 11.07 -11.96
C TYR A 90 -1.22 12.00 -12.79
N THR A 91 -2.39 11.55 -13.22
CA THR A 91 -3.29 12.37 -14.06
C THR A 91 -3.86 13.55 -13.29
N ASP A 92 -4.14 13.41 -11.99
CA ASP A 92 -4.61 14.50 -11.13
C ASP A 92 -3.57 15.64 -11.01
N ARG A 93 -2.30 15.37 -11.30
CA ARG A 93 -1.23 16.37 -11.32
C ARG A 93 -0.95 16.95 -12.71
N LEU A 94 -1.56 16.40 -13.75
CA LEU A 94 -1.46 16.99 -15.07
C LEU A 94 -2.30 18.27 -15.08
N SER A 95 -1.65 19.42 -15.30
CA SER A 95 -2.32 20.70 -15.54
C SER A 95 -2.77 20.78 -17.00
N VAL A 96 -3.74 19.95 -17.40
CA VAL A 96 -4.35 20.02 -18.73
C VAL A 96 -5.47 21.06 -18.72
#